data_AF-A0A246A8B0-F1
#
_entry.id   AF-A0A246A8B0-F1
#
_cell.length_a   1.000
_cell.length_b   1.000
_cell.length_c   1.000
_cell.angle_alpha   90.00
_cell.angle_beta   90.00
_cell.angle_gamma   90.00
#
_symmetry.space_group_name_H-M   'P 1'
#
loop_
_entity.id
_entity.type
_entity.pdbx_description
1 polymer ?
#
loop_
_entity_poly.entity_id
_entity_poly.type
_entity_poly.pdbx_seq_one_letter_code
_entity_poly.pdbx_strand_id
1 'polypeptide(L)' 'MTSQELQELEDFFTHAGKQPVPIYLNEATVITDYDFFLESHFLPLKLNLDSKVNQPLLHRLKMLKLLVEANA' A
#
# COMPACT_ATOMS: atom_id res chain seq x y z
N MET A 1 -6.00 2.27 12.98
CA MET A 1 -4.62 1.81 12.74
C MET A 1 -3.71 2.66 13.59
N THR A 2 -2.67 2.11 14.20
CA THR A 2 -1.67 2.85 14.98
C THR A 2 -0.49 3.25 14.09
N SER A 3 0.35 4.19 14.55
CA SER A 3 1.60 4.51 13.85
C SER A 3 2.55 3.32 13.75
N GLN A 4 2.51 2.40 14.71
CA GLN A 4 3.30 1.16 14.67
C GLN A 4 2.82 0.23 13.56
N GLU A 5 1.50 0.04 13.42
CA GLU A 5 0.93 -0.78 12.33
C GLU A 5 1.21 -0.16 10.94
N LEU A 6 1.32 1.17 10.83
CA LEU A 6 1.75 1.83 9.60
C LEU A 6 3.21 1.50 9.27
N GLN A 7 4.10 1.56 10.27
CA GLN A 7 5.52 1.22 10.10
C GLN A 7 5.70 -0.24 9.69
N GLU A 8 5.00 -1.18 10.34
CA GLU A 8 5.03 -2.60 9.99
C GLU A 8 4.58 -2.85 8.54
N LEU A 9 3.64 -2.04 8.04
CA LEU A 9 3.19 -2.12 6.65
C LEU A 9 4.23 -1.59 5.65
N GLU A 10 4.96 -0.53 6.00
CA GLU A 10 6.09 -0.02 5.20
C GLU A 10 7.25 -1.01 5.17
N ASP A 11 7.58 -1.58 6.32
CA ASP A 11 8.62 -2.58 6.46
C ASP A 11 8.27 -3.82 5.62
N PHE A 12 7.01 -4.26 5.63
CA PHE A 12 6.57 -5.35 4.76
C PHE A 12 6.91 -5.10 3.28
N PHE A 13 6.53 -3.95 2.73
CA PHE A 13 6.79 -3.66 1.31
C PHE A 13 8.28 -3.45 0.99
N THR A 14 9.06 -3.00 1.97
CA THR A 14 10.52 -2.88 1.85
C THR A 14 11.17 -4.27 1.76
N HIS A 15 10.73 -5.23 2.57
CA HIS A 15 11.29 -6.59 2.58
C HIS A 15 10.75 -7.49 1.47
N ALA A 16 9.48 -7.32 1.07
CA ALA A 16 8.86 -8.11 0.01
C ALA A 16 9.47 -7.84 -1.38
N GLY A 17 10.20 -6.74 -1.53
CA GLY A 17 10.77 -6.33 -2.80
C GLY A 17 9.74 -5.81 -3.80
N LYS A 18 10.24 -5.30 -4.91
CA LYS A 18 9.41 -4.69 -5.96
C LYS A 18 8.62 -5.76 -6.70
N GLN A 19 7.31 -5.54 -6.81
CA GLN A 19 6.40 -6.45 -7.48
C GLN A 19 6.37 -6.17 -8.99
N PRO A 20 6.17 -7.20 -9.83
CA PRO A 20 6.04 -7.01 -11.27
C PRO A 20 4.75 -6.24 -11.59
N VAL A 21 4.85 -5.28 -12.51
CA VAL A 21 3.71 -4.48 -13.00
C VAL A 21 3.33 -4.91 -14.43
N PRO A 22 2.04 -4.80 -14.84
CA PRO A 22 0.92 -4.20 -14.11
C PRO A 22 0.34 -5.12 -13.02
N ILE A 23 -0.07 -4.53 -11.90
CA ILE A 23 -0.79 -5.22 -10.82
C ILE A 23 -2.26 -4.79 -10.86
N TYR A 24 -3.16 -5.74 -11.08
CA TYR A 24 -4.59 -5.52 -11.03
C TYR A 24 -5.06 -5.62 -9.58
N LEU A 25 -5.10 -4.49 -8.88
CA LEU A 25 -5.47 -4.44 -7.48
C LEU A 25 -6.95 -4.76 -7.28
N ASN A 26 -7.80 -4.28 -8.21
CA ASN A 26 -9.21 -4.61 -8.35
C ASN A 26 -9.70 -4.25 -9.76
N GLU A 27 -10.98 -4.47 -10.05
CA GLU A 27 -11.60 -4.19 -11.36
C GLU A 27 -11.40 -2.75 -11.86
N ALA A 28 -11.22 -1.78 -10.95
CA ALA A 28 -11.09 -0.36 -11.29
C ALA A 28 -9.68 0.22 -11.04
N THR A 29 -8.74 -0.56 -10.52
CA THR A 29 -7.41 -0.07 -10.11
C THR A 29 -6.31 -0.96 -10.66
N VAL A 30 -5.48 -0.38 -11.53
CA VAL A 30 -4.27 -1.00 -12.05
C VAL A 30 -3.06 -0.20 -11.59
N ILE A 31 -2.10 -0.86 -10.96
CA ILE A 31 -0.82 -0.27 -10.55
C ILE A 31 0.17 -0.50 -11.69
N THR A 32 0.56 0.59 -12.34
CA THR A 32 1.58 0.57 -13.43
C THR A 32 2.93 1.10 -12.98
N ASP A 33 2.96 1.86 -11.88
CA ASP A 33 4.17 2.33 -11.22
C ASP A 33 4.09 1.99 -9.73
N TYR A 34 4.85 0.97 -9.33
CA TYR A 34 4.83 0.43 -7.98
C TYR A 34 5.38 1.41 -6.95
N ASP A 35 6.48 2.11 -7.27
CA ASP A 35 7.16 2.99 -6.31
C ASP A 35 6.32 4.25 -6.08
N PHE A 36 5.80 4.84 -7.17
CA PHE A 36 4.89 5.97 -7.07
C PHE A 36 3.60 5.62 -6.33
N PHE A 37 3.07 4.40 -6.53
CA PHE A 37 1.89 3.95 -5.80
C PHE A 37 2.16 3.90 -4.29
N LEU A 38 3.27 3.28 -3.84
CA LEU A 38 3.60 3.24 -2.42
C LEU A 38 3.82 4.64 -1.84
N GLU A 39 4.60 5.49 -2.52
CA GLU A 39 4.87 6.86 -2.07
C GLU A 39 3.58 7.68 -1.91
N SER A 40 2.73 7.71 -2.95
CA SER A 40 1.48 8.46 -2.96
C SER A 40 0.46 8.00 -1.92
N HIS A 41 0.57 6.76 -1.43
CA HIS A 41 -0.30 6.21 -0.40
C HIS A 41 0.27 6.40 1.01
N PHE A 42 1.57 6.19 1.21
CA PHE A 42 2.20 6.34 2.52
C PHE A 42 2.37 7.79 2.95
N LEU A 43 2.73 8.70 2.02
CA LEU A 43 2.99 10.10 2.37
C LEU A 43 1.78 10.76 3.07
N PRO A 44 0.53 10.67 2.57
CA PRO A 44 -0.62 11.24 3.28
C PRO A 44 -0.92 10.55 4.61
N LEU A 45 -0.70 9.23 4.70
CA LEU A 45 -0.93 8.45 5.93
C LEU A 45 0.06 8.82 7.04
N LYS A 46 1.32 9.10 6.69
CA LYS A 46 2.34 9.61 7.64
C LYS A 46 1.99 11.00 8.18
N LEU A 47 1.43 11.85 7.34
CA LEU A 47 1.06 13.22 7.71
C LEU A 47 -0.20 13.27 8.58
N ASN A 48 -1.19 12.43 8.28
CA ASN A 48 -2.43 12.36 9.03
C ASN A 48 -3.09 10.97 8.91
N LEU A 49 -2.73 10.09 9.85
CA LEU A 49 -3.20 8.70 9.90
C LEU A 49 -4.70 8.59 10.19
N ASP A 50 -5.23 9.47 11.04
CA ASP A 50 -6.63 9.44 11.49
C ASP A 50 -7.59 10.10 10.49
N SER A 51 -7.08 10.70 9.42
CA SER A 51 -7.89 11.31 8.38
C SER A 51 -8.79 10.27 7.70
N LYS A 52 -10.10 10.51 7.75
CA LYS A 52 -11.10 9.70 7.03
C LYS A 52 -10.88 9.74 5.51
N VAL A 53 -10.34 10.84 5.00
CA VAL A 53 -10.02 11.01 3.56
C VAL A 53 -8.91 10.05 3.12
N ASN A 54 -8.03 9.64 4.03
CA ASN A 54 -6.91 8.74 3.74
C ASN A 54 -7.27 7.25 3.86
N GLN A 55 -8.46 6.91 4.35
CA GLN A 55 -8.87 5.50 4.52
C GLN A 55 -8.86 4.68 3.23
N PRO A 56 -9.26 5.22 2.05
CA PRO A 56 -9.13 4.50 0.79
C PRO A 56 -7.68 4.17 0.42
N LEU A 57 -6.71 5.01 0.82
CA LEU A 57 -5.29 4.75 0.58
C LEU A 57 -4.82 3.56 1.41
N LEU A 58 -5.17 3.54 2.69
CA LEU A 58 -4.86 2.41 3.57
C LEU A 58 -5.50 1.11 3.08
N HIS A 59 -6.76 1.16 2.64
CA HIS A 59 -7.45 0.00 2.09
C HIS A 59 -6.67 -0.59 0.90
N ARG A 60 -6.24 0.26 -0.04
CA ARG A 60 -5.48 -0.17 -1.21
C ARG A 60 -4.12 -0.77 -0.86
N LEU A 61 -3.40 -0.21 0.12
CA LEU A 61 -2.16 -0.80 0.62
C LEU A 61 -2.40 -2.19 1.23
N LYS A 62 -3.46 -2.36 2.03
CA LYS A 62 -3.82 -3.68 2.59
C LYS A 62 -4.19 -4.70 1.52
N MET A 63 -4.91 -4.28 0.47
CA MET A 63 -5.21 -5.15 -0.67
C MET A 63 -3.93 -5.57 -1.40
N LEU A 64 -3.01 -4.63 -1.63
CA LEU A 64 -1.74 -4.93 -2.28
C LEU A 64 -0.92 -5.91 -1.44
N LYS A 65 -0.86 -5.71 -0.12
CA LYS A 65 -0.21 -6.63 0.81
C LYS A 65 -0.76 -8.06 0.65
N LEU A 66 -2.08 -8.24 0.66
CA LEU A 66 -2.70 -9.56 0.48
C LEU A 66 -2.32 -10.22 -0.85
N LEU A 67 -2.24 -9.44 -1.94
CA LEU A 67 -1.80 -9.96 -3.24
C LEU A 67 -0.33 -10.38 -3.23
N VAL A 68 0.54 -9.62 -2.56
CA VAL A 68 1.95 -9.97 -2.42
C VAL A 68 2.12 -11.25 -1.60
N GLU A 69 1.42 -11.35 -0.47
CA GLU A 69 1.44 -12.55 0.38
C GLU A 69 0.88 -13.78 -0.34
N ALA A 70 -0.11 -13.62 -1.23
CA ALA A 70 -0.68 -14.73 -1.99
C ALA A 70 0.23 -15.25 -3.13
N ASN A 71 1.21 -14.45 -3.56
CA ASN A 71 2.13 -14.78 -4.67
C ASN A 71 3.56 -15.09 -4.20
N ALA A 72 3.80 -15.10 -2.89
CA ALA A 72 5.10 -15.36 -2.26
C ALA A 72 5.43 -16.86 -2.15
#